data_AF-A0A8T7EQK4-F1
#
_entry.id   AF-A0A8T7EQK4-F1
#
_cell.length_a   1.000
_cell.length_b   1.000
_cell.length_c   1.000
_cell.angle_alpha   90.00
_cell.angle_beta   90.00
_cell.angle_gamma   90.00
#
_symmetry.space_group_name_H-M   'P 1'
#
loop_
_entity.id
_entity.type
_entity.pdbx_description
1 polymer ?
#
loop_
_entity_poly.entity_id
_entity_poly.type
_entity_poly.pdbx_seq_one_letter_code
_entity_poly.pdbx_strand_id
1 'polypeptide(L)'
;MTITDTPTRTPTPTPWPTEPQGPLLALAILALSSTPAPPVTPVAATATGFMPPNPNTTLCLPPPGGFAAVYAADPVLASQIGCSVGGPLSFPAAVQRFERGMMIYVGESLAAIYVLYNTGNFAHYNDTWVDGVDPVSGGEFPPPGLFEPIRGFGKVWRSFPDVRSGLGWAIENEAGVSATVLAFNAGKMIALPTLGQIAVLANSGNYRLLAGMP
;
A
#
# COMPACT_ATOMS: atom_id res chain seq x y z
N MET A 1 58.66 -21.27 -33.14
CA MET A 1 58.75 -21.15 -31.67
C MET A 1 58.95 -19.67 -31.40
N THR A 2 57.90 -18.96 -31.03
CA THR A 2 57.94 -17.51 -30.84
C THR A 2 57.29 -17.20 -29.51
N ILE A 3 58.08 -16.63 -28.62
CA ILE A 3 57.75 -16.29 -27.23
C ILE A 3 56.90 -15.03 -27.25
N THR A 4 55.77 -15.04 -26.54
CA THR A 4 54.98 -13.84 -26.24
C THR A 4 55.01 -13.63 -24.73
N ASP A 5 55.96 -12.81 -24.30
CA ASP A 5 56.03 -12.26 -22.95
C ASP A 5 54.81 -11.37 -22.70
N THR A 6 54.02 -11.73 -21.68
CA THR A 6 52.90 -10.91 -21.19
C THR A 6 53.39 -10.07 -20.02
N PRO A 7 53.45 -8.73 -20.11
CA PRO A 7 53.84 -7.90 -18.98
C PRO A 7 52.72 -7.86 -17.92
N THR A 8 53.05 -8.33 -16.71
CA THR A 8 52.19 -8.21 -15.52
C THR A 8 52.21 -6.77 -15.03
N ARG A 9 51.06 -6.08 -15.03
CA ARG A 9 50.93 -4.76 -14.40
C ARG A 9 50.64 -4.90 -12.91
N THR A 10 51.58 -4.45 -12.09
CA THR A 10 51.40 -4.24 -10.64
C THR A 10 50.47 -3.06 -10.38
N PRO A 11 49.40 -3.20 -9.58
CA PRO A 11 48.57 -2.05 -9.20
C PRO A 11 49.29 -1.15 -8.19
N THR A 12 49.34 0.15 -8.48
CA THR A 12 49.85 1.21 -7.60
C THR A 12 48.82 1.52 -6.49
N PRO A 13 49.20 1.52 -5.20
CA PRO A 13 48.28 1.90 -4.13
C PRO A 13 47.97 3.40 -4.20
N THR A 14 46.67 3.71 -4.26
CA THR A 14 46.13 5.07 -4.25
C THR A 14 46.16 5.63 -2.81
N PRO A 15 46.69 6.84 -2.57
CA PRO A 15 46.65 7.44 -1.23
C PRO A 15 45.21 7.83 -0.83
N TRP A 16 44.88 7.56 0.43
CA TRP A 16 43.58 7.81 1.05
C TRP A 16 43.31 9.33 1.19
N PRO A 17 42.05 9.79 1.08
CA PRO A 17 41.73 11.19 1.31
C PRO A 17 41.90 11.56 2.78
N THR A 18 42.63 12.65 3.03
CA THR A 18 42.76 13.29 4.35
C THR A 18 41.47 14.04 4.68
N GLU A 19 40.79 13.64 5.76
CA GLU A 19 39.61 14.32 6.30
C GLU A 19 40.01 15.62 7.03
N PRO A 20 39.40 16.78 6.73
CA PRO A 20 39.68 18.01 7.44
C PRO A 20 38.98 18.03 8.80
N GLN A 21 39.76 17.97 9.87
CA GLN A 21 39.28 18.23 11.23
C GLN A 21 39.23 19.74 11.51
N GLY A 22 38.04 20.22 11.89
CA GLY A 22 37.86 21.41 12.73
C GLY A 22 36.71 22.33 12.29
N PRO A 23 36.15 23.17 13.19
CA PRO A 23 36.35 23.25 14.64
C PRO A 23 35.02 23.36 15.43
N LEU A 24 34.89 22.58 16.50
CA LEU A 24 33.81 22.66 17.51
C LEU A 24 33.90 23.91 18.43
N LEU A 25 34.40 25.04 17.93
CA LEU A 25 34.73 26.22 18.76
C LEU A 25 33.83 27.45 18.55
N ALA A 26 32.60 27.26 18.04
CA ALA A 26 31.68 28.37 17.78
C ALA A 26 30.58 28.56 18.86
N LEU A 27 30.49 27.71 19.88
CA LEU A 27 29.33 27.66 20.80
C LEU A 27 29.53 28.36 22.17
N ALA A 28 30.63 29.06 22.43
CA ALA A 28 31.00 29.47 23.80
C ALA A 28 30.79 30.96 24.16
N ILE A 29 30.26 31.85 23.31
CA ILE A 29 30.37 33.32 23.56
C ILE A 29 29.06 34.13 23.53
N LEU A 30 27.87 33.52 23.64
CA LEU A 30 26.59 34.26 23.60
C LEU A 30 25.71 34.20 24.88
N ALA A 31 26.19 33.63 25.99
CA ALA A 31 25.35 33.34 27.15
C ALA A 31 25.54 34.25 28.39
N LEU A 32 25.96 35.51 28.24
CA LEU A 32 26.30 36.40 29.37
C LEU A 32 25.40 37.65 29.53
N SER A 33 24.21 37.68 28.96
CA SER A 33 23.29 38.82 29.13
C SER A 33 21.82 38.39 29.22
N SER A 34 21.48 37.54 30.19
CA SER A 34 20.07 37.32 30.57
C SER A 34 19.72 38.13 31.82
N THR A 35 18.99 39.23 31.59
CA THR A 35 18.31 40.01 32.62
C THR A 35 17.17 39.17 33.20
N PRO A 36 17.03 39.04 34.54
CA PRO A 36 15.92 38.31 35.13
C PRO A 36 14.60 39.06 34.93
N ALA A 37 13.60 38.37 34.36
CA ALA A 37 12.23 38.86 34.22
C ALA A 37 11.52 38.96 35.59
N PRO A 38 10.56 39.89 35.77
CA PRO A 38 9.81 39.99 37.02
C PRO A 38 8.91 38.77 37.24
N PRO A 39 8.60 38.42 38.51
CA PRO A 39 7.70 37.31 38.83
C PRO A 39 6.28 37.65 38.36
N VAL A 40 5.77 36.88 37.39
CA VAL A 40 4.35 36.89 37.03
C VAL A 40 3.57 36.06 38.05
N THR A 41 2.59 36.67 38.69
CA THR A 41 1.62 35.99 39.55
C THR A 41 0.72 35.11 38.69
N PRO A 42 0.58 33.80 38.98
CA PRO A 42 -0.33 32.94 38.23
C PRO A 42 -1.78 33.30 38.59
N VAL A 43 -2.55 33.74 37.59
CA VAL A 43 -4.01 33.81 37.67
C VAL A 43 -4.54 32.38 37.64
N ALA A 44 -5.29 31.99 38.67
CA ALA A 44 -5.95 30.69 38.73
C ALA A 44 -6.99 30.59 37.60
N ALA A 45 -6.69 29.78 36.58
CA ALA A 45 -7.65 29.42 35.55
C ALA A 45 -8.64 28.42 36.14
N THR A 46 -9.93 28.79 36.14
CA THR A 46 -11.03 27.88 36.45
C THR A 46 -11.07 26.79 35.38
N ALA A 47 -10.59 25.60 35.70
CA ALA A 47 -10.66 24.44 34.82
C ALA A 47 -12.12 23.98 34.70
N THR A 48 -12.82 24.40 33.66
CA THR A 48 -13.93 23.62 33.10
C THR A 48 -13.39 22.23 32.78
N GLY A 49 -14.02 21.20 33.34
CA GLY A 49 -13.58 19.81 33.23
C GLY A 49 -13.36 19.38 31.79
N PHE A 50 -12.12 19.42 31.33
CA PHE A 50 -11.65 18.66 30.19
C PHE A 50 -11.55 17.21 30.64
N MET A 51 -12.49 16.37 30.19
CA MET A 51 -12.29 14.93 30.26
C MET A 51 -11.00 14.63 29.48
N PRO A 52 -10.00 13.98 30.09
CA PRO A 52 -8.77 13.67 29.37
C PRO A 52 -9.12 12.85 28.13
N PRO A 53 -8.57 13.19 26.94
CA PRO A 53 -8.75 12.33 25.77
C PRO A 53 -8.27 10.93 26.16
N ASN A 54 -9.09 9.92 25.82
CA ASN A 54 -8.77 8.53 26.07
C ASN A 54 -7.33 8.25 25.59
N PRO A 55 -6.40 7.78 26.43
CA PRO A 55 -4.99 7.59 26.03
C PRO A 55 -4.79 6.59 24.88
N ASN A 56 -5.87 5.93 24.46
CA ASN A 56 -5.91 4.96 23.37
C ASN A 56 -6.35 5.56 22.03
N THR A 57 -6.68 6.85 21.95
CA THR A 57 -6.93 7.50 20.65
C THR A 57 -5.60 7.86 20.01
N THR A 58 -5.03 6.94 19.24
CA THR A 58 -4.02 7.26 18.24
C THR A 58 -4.62 8.30 17.29
N LEU A 59 -4.24 9.56 17.45
CA LEU A 59 -4.68 10.66 16.59
C LEU A 59 -3.99 10.52 15.23
N CYS A 60 -4.57 9.71 14.34
CA CYS A 60 -4.20 9.69 12.95
C CYS A 60 -4.71 10.97 12.27
N LEU A 61 -3.90 11.56 11.39
CA LEU A 61 -4.44 12.54 10.44
C LEU A 61 -5.47 11.85 9.55
N PRO A 62 -6.59 12.53 9.21
CA PRO A 62 -7.56 11.96 8.29
C PRO A 62 -6.90 11.70 6.93
N PRO A 63 -7.19 10.55 6.29
CA PRO A 63 -6.77 10.30 4.91
C PRO A 63 -7.20 11.43 3.97
N PRO A 64 -6.44 11.72 2.90
CA PRO A 64 -6.87 12.69 1.90
C PRO A 64 -8.04 12.17 1.06
N GLY A 65 -8.81 13.09 0.48
CA GLY A 65 -9.85 12.78 -0.52
C GLY A 65 -11.01 11.96 0.04
N GLY A 66 -11.67 11.18 -0.81
CA GLY A 66 -12.81 10.36 -0.41
C GLY A 66 -12.44 9.11 0.38
N PHE A 67 -11.15 8.81 0.57
CA PHE A 67 -10.72 7.87 1.61
C PHE A 67 -11.12 8.34 3.01
N ALA A 68 -11.17 9.66 3.27
CA ALA A 68 -11.59 10.22 4.55
C ALA A 68 -13.02 9.81 4.92
N ALA A 69 -13.92 9.83 3.94
CA ALA A 69 -15.33 9.51 4.14
C ALA A 69 -15.50 8.04 4.54
N VAL A 70 -14.83 7.12 3.83
CA VAL A 70 -14.84 5.69 4.15
C VAL A 70 -14.18 5.42 5.50
N TYR A 71 -13.05 6.05 5.77
CA TYR A 71 -12.32 5.90 7.03
C TYR A 71 -13.11 6.41 8.24
N ALA A 72 -13.79 7.55 8.12
CA ALA A 72 -14.58 8.12 9.21
C ALA A 72 -15.94 7.43 9.40
N ALA A 73 -16.51 6.85 8.35
CA ALA A 73 -17.82 6.20 8.40
C ALA A 73 -17.82 4.86 9.17
N ASP A 74 -16.68 4.16 9.22
CA ASP A 74 -16.57 2.86 9.90
C ASP A 74 -15.38 2.84 10.89
N PRO A 75 -15.62 3.21 12.17
CA PRO A 75 -14.59 3.21 13.20
C PRO A 75 -13.98 1.82 13.48
N VAL A 76 -14.75 0.75 13.25
CA VAL A 76 -14.24 -0.62 13.44
C VAL A 76 -13.19 -0.91 12.39
N LEU A 77 -13.51 -0.62 11.13
CA LEU A 77 -12.59 -0.76 10.02
C LEU A 77 -11.36 0.15 10.16
N ALA A 78 -11.54 1.40 10.58
CA ALA A 78 -10.44 2.32 10.85
C ALA A 78 -9.48 1.74 11.92
N SER A 79 -10.02 1.15 13.00
CA SER A 79 -9.20 0.50 14.03
C SER A 79 -8.44 -0.74 13.53
N GLN A 80 -8.94 -1.43 12.50
CA GLN A 80 -8.32 -2.62 11.93
C GLN A 80 -7.13 -2.31 11.01
N ILE A 81 -7.19 -1.19 10.29
CA ILE A 81 -6.14 -0.79 9.33
C ILE A 81 -5.16 0.24 9.91
N GLY A 82 -5.53 0.96 10.97
CA GLY A 82 -4.65 1.93 11.65
C GLY A 82 -4.53 3.26 10.89
N CYS A 83 -3.42 3.99 11.07
CA CYS A 83 -3.21 5.28 10.42
C CYS A 83 -2.71 5.12 8.97
N SER A 84 -3.00 6.11 8.12
CA SER A 84 -2.45 6.16 6.76
C SER A 84 -0.94 6.40 6.77
N VAL A 85 -0.24 5.76 5.84
CA VAL A 85 1.22 5.88 5.66
C VAL A 85 1.49 6.46 4.28
N GLY A 86 2.11 7.64 4.24
CA GLY A 86 2.40 8.35 3.00
C GLY A 86 1.16 8.97 2.35
N GLY A 87 1.23 9.16 1.03
CA GLY A 87 0.14 9.71 0.21
C GLY A 87 -0.46 8.68 -0.74
N PRO A 88 -1.65 8.96 -1.31
CA PRO A 88 -2.28 8.10 -2.29
C PRO A 88 -1.46 8.07 -3.58
N LEU A 89 -1.32 6.89 -4.17
CA LEU A 89 -0.62 6.66 -5.43
C LEU A 89 -1.56 6.02 -6.45
N SER A 90 -1.47 6.47 -7.70
CA SER A 90 -2.32 5.96 -8.78
C SER A 90 -1.57 4.95 -9.65
N PHE A 91 -2.24 3.85 -9.97
CA PHE A 91 -1.69 2.74 -10.74
C PHE A 91 -2.66 2.29 -11.83
N PRO A 92 -2.15 1.71 -12.94
CA PRO A 92 -2.98 0.91 -13.82
C PRO A 92 -3.53 -0.28 -13.03
N ALA A 93 -4.79 -0.62 -13.29
CA ALA A 93 -5.47 -1.70 -12.59
C ALA A 93 -6.38 -2.47 -13.55
N ALA A 94 -6.83 -3.63 -13.11
CA ALA A 94 -7.87 -4.37 -13.80
C ALA A 94 -8.80 -4.99 -12.76
N VAL A 95 -10.04 -5.25 -13.15
CA VAL A 95 -11.03 -5.90 -12.30
C VAL A 95 -11.78 -6.95 -13.10
N GLN A 96 -12.18 -8.01 -12.41
CA GLN A 96 -13.09 -9.00 -12.96
C GLN A 96 -13.98 -9.56 -11.86
N ARG A 97 -15.30 -9.60 -12.09
CA ARG A 97 -16.26 -10.20 -11.16
C ARG A 97 -16.45 -11.68 -11.45
N PHE A 98 -16.67 -12.41 -10.36
CA PHE A 98 -16.90 -13.85 -10.33
C PHE A 98 -18.21 -14.15 -9.60
N GLU A 99 -18.68 -15.39 -9.72
CA GLU A 99 -19.92 -15.83 -9.08
C GLU A 99 -19.95 -15.54 -7.57
N ARG A 100 -18.79 -15.68 -6.91
CA ARG A 100 -18.66 -15.57 -5.44
C ARG A 100 -17.56 -14.61 -4.99
N GLY A 101 -17.25 -13.61 -5.82
CA GLY A 101 -16.27 -12.60 -5.45
C GLY A 101 -15.81 -11.73 -6.63
N MET A 102 -14.63 -11.15 -6.47
CA MET A 102 -13.97 -10.38 -7.53
C MET A 102 -12.46 -10.48 -7.40
N MET A 103 -11.76 -10.28 -8.52
CA MET A 103 -10.33 -10.04 -8.52
C MET A 103 -10.05 -8.58 -8.86
N ILE A 104 -9.01 -8.03 -8.23
CA ILE A 104 -8.46 -6.70 -8.52
C ILE A 104 -6.97 -6.86 -8.77
N TYR A 105 -6.52 -6.49 -9.95
CA TYR A 105 -5.10 -6.33 -10.26
C TYR A 105 -4.70 -4.88 -10.00
N VAL A 106 -3.54 -4.67 -9.38
CA VAL A 106 -2.92 -3.35 -9.24
C VAL A 106 -1.46 -3.42 -9.70
N GLY A 107 -1.11 -2.60 -10.68
CA GLY A 107 0.24 -2.48 -11.23
C GLY A 107 1.18 -1.64 -10.37
N GLU A 108 1.28 -1.95 -9.07
CA GLU A 108 2.33 -1.43 -8.18
C GLU A 108 3.72 -1.96 -8.63
N SER A 109 4.82 -1.48 -8.03
CA SER A 109 6.17 -1.99 -8.37
C SER A 109 6.31 -3.51 -8.21
N LEU A 110 5.56 -4.07 -7.27
CA LEU A 110 5.30 -5.49 -7.17
C LEU A 110 3.82 -5.73 -7.47
N ALA A 111 3.52 -5.99 -8.74
CA ALA A 111 2.13 -6.07 -9.21
C ALA A 111 1.40 -7.23 -8.53
N ALA A 112 0.21 -6.96 -7.99
CA ALA A 112 -0.53 -7.91 -7.19
C ALA A 112 -1.97 -8.08 -7.68
N ILE A 113 -2.47 -9.31 -7.59
CA ILE A 113 -3.86 -9.69 -7.78
C ILE A 113 -4.46 -9.98 -6.42
N TYR A 114 -5.41 -9.14 -6.02
CA TYR A 114 -6.22 -9.31 -4.81
C TYR A 114 -7.47 -10.11 -5.16
N VAL A 115 -7.68 -11.21 -4.44
CA VAL A 115 -8.86 -12.08 -4.56
C VAL A 115 -9.79 -11.78 -3.40
N LEU A 116 -10.92 -11.15 -3.70
CA LEU A 116 -11.95 -10.76 -2.73
C LEU A 116 -13.09 -11.77 -2.75
N TYR A 117 -13.29 -12.52 -1.67
CA TYR A 117 -14.35 -13.53 -1.58
C TYR A 117 -15.62 -12.92 -0.97
N ASN A 118 -16.82 -13.37 -1.37
CA ASN A 118 -18.08 -12.88 -0.79
C ASN A 118 -18.24 -13.17 0.71
N THR A 119 -17.41 -14.05 1.28
CA THR A 119 -17.30 -14.33 2.71
C THR A 119 -16.64 -13.20 3.51
N GLY A 120 -16.06 -12.19 2.85
CA GLY A 120 -15.45 -11.02 3.49
C GLY A 120 -13.96 -11.18 3.83
N ASN A 121 -13.36 -12.34 3.52
CA ASN A 121 -11.91 -12.51 3.53
C ASN A 121 -11.31 -12.25 2.15
N PHE A 122 -10.03 -11.93 2.09
CA PHE A 122 -9.28 -11.81 0.85
C PHE A 122 -7.96 -12.56 0.91
N ALA A 123 -7.42 -12.84 -0.28
CA ALA A 123 -6.04 -13.28 -0.47
C ALA A 123 -5.38 -12.35 -1.48
N HIS A 124 -4.05 -12.36 -1.55
CA HIS A 124 -3.32 -11.67 -2.61
C HIS A 124 -2.25 -12.59 -3.19
N TYR A 125 -1.99 -12.41 -4.47
CA TYR A 125 -1.01 -13.18 -5.23
C TYR A 125 -0.19 -12.22 -6.08
N ASN A 126 1.10 -12.51 -6.24
CA ASN A 126 1.91 -11.75 -7.17
C ASN A 126 1.46 -12.05 -8.60
N ASP A 127 1.29 -11.02 -9.43
CA ASP A 127 1.04 -11.25 -10.85
C ASP A 127 2.34 -11.69 -11.52
N THR A 128 2.33 -12.93 -12.00
CA THR A 128 3.47 -13.59 -12.66
C THR A 128 3.18 -13.89 -14.11
N TRP A 129 2.06 -13.40 -14.65
CA TRP A 129 1.70 -13.60 -16.03
C TRP A 129 2.52 -12.67 -16.93
N VAL A 130 3.13 -13.25 -17.98
CA VAL A 130 3.96 -12.52 -18.94
C VAL A 130 3.38 -12.66 -20.34
N ASP A 131 3.07 -11.53 -20.97
CA ASP A 131 2.53 -11.47 -22.33
C ASP A 131 3.47 -12.14 -23.34
N GLY A 132 2.91 -12.96 -24.23
CA GLY A 132 3.66 -13.72 -25.23
C GLY A 132 4.45 -14.93 -24.70
N VAL A 133 4.52 -15.12 -23.37
CA VAL A 133 5.19 -16.29 -22.74
C VAL A 133 4.17 -17.22 -22.11
N ASP A 134 3.29 -16.68 -21.27
CA ASP A 134 2.22 -17.44 -20.63
C ASP A 134 0.99 -17.55 -21.53
N PRO A 135 0.26 -18.67 -21.49
CA PRO A 135 -0.98 -18.81 -22.23
C PRO A 135 -2.02 -17.79 -21.74
N VAL A 136 -2.77 -17.20 -22.68
CA VAL A 136 -3.84 -16.25 -22.38
C VAL A 136 -4.99 -16.94 -21.65
N SER A 137 -5.35 -18.16 -22.05
CA SER A 137 -6.39 -18.98 -21.43
C SER A 137 -5.92 -20.41 -21.19
N GLY A 138 -6.63 -21.14 -20.34
CA GLY A 138 -6.53 -22.58 -20.18
C GLY A 138 -7.34 -23.37 -21.21
N GLY A 139 -8.22 -22.70 -21.97
CA GLY A 139 -9.07 -23.35 -22.98
C GLY A 139 -10.24 -24.10 -22.33
N GLU A 140 -10.73 -23.59 -21.20
CA GLU A 140 -11.84 -24.19 -20.49
C GLU A 140 -13.18 -23.70 -21.03
N PHE A 141 -14.21 -24.56 -20.95
CA PHE A 141 -15.55 -24.27 -21.46
C PHE A 141 -16.47 -23.90 -20.30
N PRO A 142 -16.66 -22.61 -20.00
CA PRO A 142 -17.56 -22.19 -18.94
C PRO A 142 -19.02 -22.51 -19.29
N PRO A 143 -19.90 -22.67 -18.28
CA PRO A 143 -21.35 -22.75 -18.50
C PRO A 143 -21.89 -21.51 -19.24
N PRO A 144 -23.08 -21.60 -19.88
CA PRO A 144 -23.68 -20.47 -20.58
C PRO A 144 -23.80 -19.21 -19.70
N GLY A 145 -23.35 -18.07 -20.22
CA GLY A 145 -23.38 -16.78 -19.51
C GLY A 145 -22.21 -16.56 -18.54
N LEU A 146 -21.29 -17.51 -18.43
CA LEU A 146 -20.07 -17.40 -17.64
C LEU A 146 -18.83 -17.36 -18.55
N PHE A 147 -17.71 -16.93 -17.99
CA PHE A 147 -16.47 -16.70 -18.71
C PHE A 147 -15.30 -17.42 -18.05
N GLU A 148 -14.38 -17.94 -18.87
CA GLU A 148 -13.08 -18.35 -18.37
C GLU A 148 -12.25 -17.08 -18.08
N PRO A 149 -11.71 -16.91 -16.85
CA PRO A 149 -10.77 -15.84 -16.60
C PRO A 149 -9.49 -16.04 -17.41
N ILE A 150 -8.97 -14.96 -17.98
CA ILE A 150 -7.80 -14.96 -18.85
C ILE A 150 -6.61 -14.22 -18.20
N ARG A 151 -5.43 -14.33 -18.81
CA ARG A 151 -4.20 -13.63 -18.42
C ARG A 151 -3.86 -13.83 -16.93
N GLY A 152 -3.49 -12.77 -16.21
CA GLY A 152 -3.11 -12.81 -14.79
C GLY A 152 -4.20 -13.40 -13.90
N PHE A 153 -5.45 -12.96 -14.06
CA PHE A 153 -6.58 -13.52 -13.31
C PHE A 153 -6.79 -15.00 -13.60
N GLY A 154 -6.72 -15.38 -14.89
CA GLY A 154 -6.81 -16.78 -15.31
C GLY A 154 -5.68 -17.64 -14.74
N LYS A 155 -4.45 -17.12 -14.70
CA LYS A 155 -3.29 -17.81 -14.15
C LYS A 155 -3.50 -18.08 -12.66
N VAL A 156 -3.84 -17.07 -11.86
CA VAL A 156 -4.15 -17.24 -10.43
C VAL A 156 -5.31 -18.23 -10.25
N TRP A 157 -6.40 -18.07 -10.99
CA TRP A 157 -7.58 -18.92 -10.88
C TRP A 157 -7.26 -20.40 -11.20
N ARG A 158 -6.44 -20.68 -12.22
CA ARG A 158 -6.05 -22.07 -12.57
C ARG A 158 -4.97 -22.64 -11.63
N SER A 159 -4.05 -21.80 -11.15
CA SER A 159 -2.92 -22.24 -10.32
C SER A 159 -3.30 -22.54 -8.87
N PHE A 160 -4.36 -21.92 -8.35
CA PHE A 160 -4.76 -22.06 -6.95
C PHE A 160 -6.18 -22.67 -6.85
N PRO A 161 -6.31 -23.98 -6.53
CA PRO A 161 -7.61 -24.66 -6.43
C PRO A 161 -8.59 -24.01 -5.45
N ASP A 162 -8.08 -23.44 -4.35
CA ASP A 162 -8.90 -22.72 -3.36
C ASP A 162 -9.49 -21.42 -3.93
N VAL A 163 -8.75 -20.73 -4.81
CA VAL A 163 -9.25 -19.54 -5.51
C VAL A 163 -10.37 -19.94 -6.48
N ARG A 164 -10.14 -20.98 -7.29
CA ARG A 164 -11.13 -21.49 -8.24
C ARG A 164 -12.41 -21.93 -7.54
N SER A 165 -12.26 -22.74 -6.50
CA SER A 165 -13.40 -23.27 -5.74
C SER A 165 -14.08 -22.20 -4.87
N GLY A 166 -13.37 -21.17 -4.42
CA GLY A 166 -13.93 -20.06 -3.65
C GLY A 166 -14.69 -19.04 -4.50
N LEU A 167 -14.18 -18.70 -5.70
CA LEU A 167 -14.79 -17.70 -6.58
C LEU A 167 -15.84 -18.27 -7.54
N GLY A 168 -15.62 -19.48 -8.06
CA GLY A 168 -16.38 -19.98 -9.22
C GLY A 168 -15.89 -19.35 -10.53
N TRP A 169 -16.74 -19.34 -11.55
CA TRP A 169 -16.43 -18.74 -12.86
C TRP A 169 -16.53 -17.22 -12.84
N ALA A 170 -15.93 -16.58 -13.84
CA ALA A 170 -16.14 -15.16 -14.06
C ALA A 170 -17.55 -14.94 -14.63
N ILE A 171 -18.22 -13.87 -14.20
CA ILE A 171 -19.56 -13.48 -14.68
C ILE A 171 -19.49 -12.36 -15.72
N GLU A 172 -18.30 -11.79 -15.91
CA GLU A 172 -18.00 -10.74 -16.87
C GLU A 172 -16.54 -10.85 -17.34
N ASN A 173 -16.21 -10.16 -18.42
CA ASN A 173 -14.83 -10.06 -18.89
C ASN A 173 -14.01 -9.15 -17.98
N GLU A 174 -12.70 -9.38 -17.98
CA GLU A 174 -11.74 -8.46 -17.35
C GLU A 174 -11.87 -7.04 -17.94
N ALA A 175 -11.94 -6.05 -17.06
CA ALA A 175 -12.00 -4.64 -17.41
C ALA A 175 -10.77 -3.90 -16.88
N GLY A 176 -10.04 -3.25 -17.79
CA GLY A 176 -8.95 -2.33 -17.43
C GLY A 176 -9.51 -1.07 -16.78
N VAL A 177 -8.97 -0.69 -15.64
CA VAL A 177 -9.36 0.48 -14.85
C VAL A 177 -8.13 1.19 -14.29
N SER A 178 -8.35 2.24 -13.51
CA SER A 178 -7.31 2.86 -12.69
C SER A 178 -7.63 2.65 -11.22
N ALA A 179 -6.59 2.45 -10.41
CA ALA A 179 -6.72 2.36 -8.97
C ALA A 179 -5.91 3.45 -8.30
N THR A 180 -6.44 4.02 -7.21
CA THR A 180 -5.68 4.85 -6.29
C THR A 180 -5.52 4.09 -4.99
N VAL A 181 -4.28 3.86 -4.58
CA VAL A 181 -3.93 3.08 -3.39
C VAL A 181 -3.40 4.00 -2.31
N LEU A 182 -3.96 3.88 -1.11
CA LEU A 182 -3.41 4.49 0.10
C LEU A 182 -3.03 3.40 1.09
N ALA A 183 -1.76 3.40 1.50
CA ALA A 183 -1.27 2.47 2.49
C ALA A 183 -1.66 2.91 3.91
N PHE A 184 -1.86 1.94 4.79
CA PHE A 184 -2.09 2.13 6.22
C PHE A 184 -1.15 1.22 7.02
N ASN A 185 -0.95 1.48 8.31
CA ASN A 185 -0.03 0.70 9.15
C ASN A 185 -0.37 -0.80 9.19
N ALA A 186 -1.65 -1.13 9.12
CA ALA A 186 -2.17 -2.50 9.20
C ALA A 186 -3.11 -2.81 8.03
N GLY A 187 -2.92 -2.17 6.87
CA GLY A 187 -3.75 -2.44 5.70
C GLY A 187 -3.50 -1.51 4.53
N LYS A 188 -4.46 -1.47 3.61
CA LYS A 188 -4.52 -0.49 2.52
C LYS A 188 -5.95 -0.25 2.08
N MET A 189 -6.19 0.91 1.48
CA MET A 189 -7.39 1.19 0.71
C MET A 189 -7.05 1.25 -0.77
N ILE A 190 -7.89 0.64 -1.60
CA ILE A 190 -7.79 0.66 -3.06
C ILE A 190 -9.09 1.29 -3.58
N ALA A 191 -9.02 2.54 -4.01
CA ALA A 191 -10.13 3.21 -4.66
C ALA A 191 -10.14 2.85 -6.15
N LEU A 192 -11.31 2.45 -6.64
CA LEU A 192 -11.63 2.12 -8.03
C LEU A 192 -12.62 3.16 -8.55
N PRO A 193 -12.17 4.37 -8.93
CA PRO A 193 -13.05 5.49 -9.27
C PRO A 193 -14.08 5.17 -10.37
N THR A 194 -13.72 4.37 -11.37
CA THR A 194 -14.65 3.95 -12.44
C THR A 194 -15.81 3.08 -11.93
N LEU A 195 -15.61 2.39 -10.81
CA LEU A 195 -16.63 1.57 -10.15
C LEU A 195 -17.34 2.35 -9.03
N GLY A 196 -16.83 3.53 -8.62
CA GLY A 196 -17.32 4.25 -7.44
C GLY A 196 -17.19 3.44 -6.15
N GLN A 197 -16.13 2.63 -6.06
CA GLN A 197 -15.90 1.72 -4.94
C GLN A 197 -14.52 1.93 -4.33
N ILE A 198 -14.42 1.70 -3.01
CA ILE A 198 -13.17 1.63 -2.27
C ILE A 198 -13.11 0.27 -1.56
N ALA A 199 -12.13 -0.54 -1.93
CA ALA A 199 -11.80 -1.77 -1.23
C ALA A 199 -10.86 -1.45 -0.06
N VAL A 200 -11.27 -1.77 1.15
CA VAL A 200 -10.44 -1.66 2.34
C VAL A 200 -9.94 -3.05 2.71
N LEU A 201 -8.62 -3.22 2.70
CA LEU A 201 -7.94 -4.48 2.96
C LEU A 201 -7.19 -4.37 4.29
N ALA A 202 -7.57 -5.18 5.28
CA ALA A 202 -6.84 -5.25 6.54
C ALA A 202 -5.81 -6.39 6.52
N ASN A 203 -4.65 -6.18 7.16
CA ASN A 203 -3.60 -7.21 7.25
C ASN A 203 -4.05 -8.47 8.01
N SER A 204 -5.18 -8.40 8.75
CA SER A 204 -5.84 -9.55 9.35
C SER A 204 -6.48 -10.51 8.34
N GLY A 205 -6.52 -10.15 7.05
CA GLY A 205 -7.09 -10.97 5.97
C GLY A 205 -8.56 -10.70 5.66
N ASN A 206 -9.18 -9.73 6.35
CA ASN A 206 -10.56 -9.30 6.09
C ASN A 206 -10.59 -8.08 5.18
N TYR A 207 -11.66 -7.94 4.40
CA TYR A 207 -11.90 -6.76 3.60
C TYR A 207 -13.34 -6.25 3.69
N ARG A 208 -13.52 -5.01 3.27
CA ARG A 208 -14.81 -4.39 2.97
C ARG A 208 -14.75 -3.73 1.61
N LEU A 209 -15.83 -3.83 0.85
CA LEU A 209 -16.01 -3.05 -0.38
C LEU A 209 -17.10 -2.03 -0.12
N LEU A 210 -16.73 -0.75 -0.16
CA LEU A 210 -17.60 0.36 0.23
C LEU A 210 -17.80 1.29 -0.95
N ALA A 211 -18.97 1.91 -1.05
CA ALA A 211 -19.18 2.97 -2.03
C ALA A 211 -18.30 4.17 -1.68
N GLY A 212 -17.61 4.72 -2.68
CA GLY A 212 -16.73 5.87 -2.49
C GLY A 212 -15.97 6.22 -3.76
N MET A 213 -15.73 7.51 -3.96
CA MET A 213 -14.77 8.01 -4.95
C MET A 213 -13.49 8.43 -4.22
N PRO A 214 -12.30 8.32 -4.85
CA PRO A 214 -11.04 8.76 -4.24
C PRO A 214 -10.99 10.25 -3.96
#